data_AF-A0A257QGL7-F1
#
_entry.id   AF-A0A257QGL7-F1
#
_cell.length_a   1.000
_cell.length_b   1.000
_cell.length_c   1.000
_cell.angle_alpha   90.00
_cell.angle_beta   90.00
_cell.angle_gamma   90.00
#
_symmetry.space_group_name_H-M   'P 1'
#
loop_
_entity.id
_entity.type
_entity.pdbx_description
1 polymer ?
#
loop_
_entity_poly.entity_id
_entity_poly.type
_entity_poly.pdbx_seq_one_letter_code
_entity_poly.pdbx_strand_id
1 'polypeptide(L)'
;MANTFLSQGSLNRVRGSLVFQLFPNLNITAPYMSRNFITVTFDEMNFVEQIETGTGFVNSPEPYVPATIVVEILRTQALANNWFQQIKNTASIGTVEVHSDTAAFPSFPVANASVIKFDPGAFAGRDPVSKMTIRGILYINSSMWALT
;
A
#
# COMPACT_ATOMS: atom_id res chain seq x y z
N MET A 1 35.11 11.82 -0.23
CA MET A 1 33.88 12.45 0.30
C MET A 1 32.89 12.55 -0.84
N ALA A 2 31.68 11.99 -0.68
CA ALA A 2 30.62 12.13 -1.68
C ALA A 2 30.15 13.60 -1.73
N ASN A 3 29.91 14.11 -2.94
CA ASN A 3 29.48 15.50 -3.15
C ASN A 3 28.13 15.76 -2.46
N THR A 4 28.08 16.74 -1.55
CA THR A 4 26.87 17.13 -0.80
C THR A 4 25.84 17.84 -1.67
N PHE A 5 26.21 18.31 -2.87
CA PHE A 5 25.30 18.93 -3.85
C PHE A 5 24.68 17.90 -4.80
N LEU A 6 24.07 16.84 -4.24
CA LEU A 6 23.24 15.93 -5.03
C LEU A 6 21.85 16.55 -5.23
N SER A 7 21.39 16.58 -6.49
CA SER A 7 20.00 16.97 -6.81
C SER A 7 19.04 16.00 -6.14
N GLN A 8 18.17 16.52 -5.27
CA GLN A 8 17.26 15.72 -4.43
C GLN A 8 16.04 15.17 -5.19
N GLY A 9 15.96 15.40 -6.51
CA GLY A 9 14.84 14.97 -7.35
C GLY A 9 13.55 15.75 -7.13
N SER A 10 12.45 15.31 -7.75
CA SER A 10 11.12 15.90 -7.59
C SER A 10 10.07 14.82 -7.36
N LEU A 11 9.10 15.14 -6.50
CA LEU A 11 7.93 14.31 -6.24
C LEU A 11 6.79 14.70 -7.19
N ASN A 12 6.12 13.71 -7.78
CA ASN A 12 5.00 13.93 -8.68
C ASN A 12 3.74 13.21 -8.19
N ARG A 13 2.83 14.00 -7.63
CA ARG A 13 1.52 13.56 -7.14
C ARG A 13 0.66 12.85 -8.19
N VAL A 14 0.85 13.15 -9.48
CA VAL A 14 0.07 12.53 -10.57
C VAL A 14 0.46 11.06 -10.79
N ARG A 15 1.63 10.64 -10.31
CA ARG A 15 2.14 9.27 -10.51
C ARG A 15 1.64 8.27 -9.47
N GLY A 16 1.25 8.75 -8.30
CA GLY A 16 0.71 7.90 -7.24
C GLY A 16 -0.54 7.17 -7.72
N SER A 17 -0.49 5.84 -7.71
CA SER A 17 -1.62 5.00 -8.10
C SER A 17 -1.60 3.63 -7.43
N LEU A 18 -2.80 3.07 -7.27
CA LEU A 18 -3.01 1.68 -6.87
C LEU A 18 -3.66 0.95 -8.04
N VAL A 19 -2.98 -0.10 -8.51
CA VAL A 19 -3.43 -0.92 -9.64
C VAL A 19 -3.81 -2.29 -9.11
N PHE A 20 -5.03 -2.72 -9.44
CA PHE A 20 -5.60 -3.99 -8.99
C PHE A 20 -5.68 -4.95 -10.18
N GLN A 21 -4.91 -6.03 -10.14
CA GLN A 21 -4.78 -6.93 -11.29
C GLN A 21 -6.08 -7.66 -11.63
N LEU A 22 -6.84 -8.06 -10.61
CA LEU A 22 -8.11 -8.78 -10.78
C LEU A 22 -9.30 -7.85 -11.07
N PHE A 23 -9.19 -6.57 -10.72
CA PHE A 23 -10.27 -5.59 -10.82
C PHE A 23 -9.78 -4.26 -11.41
N PRO A 24 -9.38 -4.21 -12.69
CA PRO A 24 -8.79 -3.02 -13.30
C PRO A 24 -9.74 -1.82 -13.33
N ASN A 25 -11.06 -2.06 -13.33
CA ASN A 25 -12.07 -1.01 -13.25
C ASN A 25 -12.10 -0.27 -11.90
N LEU A 26 -11.41 -0.80 -10.89
CA LEU A 26 -11.31 -0.23 -9.55
C LEU A 26 -9.97 0.44 -9.27
N ASN A 27 -9.11 0.57 -10.30
CA ASN A 27 -7.82 1.25 -10.20
C ASN A 27 -7.98 2.67 -9.67
N ILE A 28 -7.16 3.01 -8.67
CA ILE A 28 -7.19 4.32 -8.03
C ILE A 28 -5.99 5.09 -8.52
N THR A 29 -6.24 6.11 -9.33
CA THR A 29 -5.25 7.06 -9.82
C THR A 29 -5.39 8.41 -9.12
N ALA A 30 -4.34 9.23 -9.17
CA ALA A 30 -4.29 10.58 -8.61
C ALA A 30 -5.58 11.44 -8.67
N PRO A 31 -6.34 11.54 -9.79
CA PRO A 31 -7.54 12.38 -9.84
C PRO A 31 -8.68 11.94 -8.91
N TYR A 32 -8.68 10.68 -8.47
CA TYR A 32 -9.70 10.14 -7.58
C TYR A 32 -9.33 10.23 -6.09
N MET A 33 -8.11 10.69 -5.78
CA MET A 33 -7.58 10.72 -4.42
C MET A 33 -7.77 12.08 -3.75
N SER A 34 -7.79 12.07 -2.42
CA SER A 34 -7.67 13.28 -1.61
C SER A 34 -6.24 13.84 -1.64
N ARG A 35 -6.04 15.00 -0.99
CA ARG A 35 -4.72 15.60 -0.82
C ARG A 35 -3.71 14.71 -0.06
N ASN A 36 -4.19 13.74 0.72
CA ASN A 36 -3.34 12.84 1.51
C ASN A 36 -2.92 11.56 0.74
N PHE A 37 -3.40 11.38 -0.50
CA PHE A 37 -3.03 10.28 -1.42
C PHE A 37 -3.02 8.89 -0.76
N ILE A 38 -1.90 8.18 -0.87
CA ILE A 38 -1.69 6.82 -0.40
C ILE A 38 -0.68 6.88 0.73
N THR A 39 -0.99 6.23 1.85
CA THR A 39 -0.05 5.96 2.92
C THR A 39 0.15 4.46 3.02
N VAL A 40 1.41 4.02 3.00
CA VAL A 40 1.75 2.61 3.22
C VAL A 40 2.51 2.50 4.51
N THR A 41 2.05 1.60 5.38
CA THR A 41 2.73 1.22 6.61
C THR A 41 3.04 -0.26 6.57
N PHE A 42 4.29 -0.62 6.81
CA PHE A 42 4.66 -1.98 7.12
C PHE A 42 4.39 -2.15 8.61
N ASP A 43 3.44 -3.04 8.96
CA ASP A 43 3.00 -3.20 10.33
C ASP A 43 4.13 -3.74 11.22
N GLU A 44 3.93 -3.70 12.54
CA GLU A 44 4.88 -3.89 13.66
C GLU A 44 5.72 -5.18 13.68
N MET A 45 5.67 -6.02 12.64
CA MET A 45 6.57 -7.15 12.50
C MET A 45 7.97 -6.69 12.09
N ASN A 46 8.97 -7.26 12.75
CA ASN A 46 10.37 -7.04 12.39
C ASN A 46 10.67 -7.75 11.07
N PHE A 47 11.40 -7.10 10.17
CA PHE A 47 11.88 -7.73 8.93
C PHE A 47 12.85 -8.91 9.21
N VAL A 48 13.52 -8.86 10.36
CA VAL A 48 14.41 -9.90 10.88
C VAL A 48 14.16 -9.99 12.37
N GLU A 49 13.78 -11.17 12.85
CA GLU A 49 13.73 -11.46 14.28
C GLU A 49 15.15 -11.77 14.78
N GLN A 50 15.55 -11.15 15.89
CA GLN A 50 16.84 -11.40 16.52
C GLN A 50 16.63 -12.27 17.75
N ILE A 51 17.03 -13.53 17.66
CA ILE A 51 16.91 -14.49 18.75
C ILE A 51 18.16 -14.36 19.63
N GLU A 52 17.96 -13.99 20.90
CA GLU A 52 19.04 -13.87 21.88
C GLU A 52 19.65 -15.23 22.22
N THR A 53 20.97 -15.27 22.33
CA THR A 53 21.76 -16.43 22.77
C THR A 53 22.75 -16.00 23.84
N GLY A 54 23.32 -16.96 24.58
CA GLY A 54 24.21 -16.67 25.72
C GLY A 54 25.44 -15.80 25.41
N THR A 55 25.80 -15.58 24.14
CA THR A 55 26.94 -14.76 23.72
C THR A 55 26.65 -13.83 22.53
N GLY A 56 25.41 -13.73 22.04
CA GLY A 56 25.09 -12.91 20.87
C GLY A 56 23.66 -13.06 20.36
N PHE A 57 23.43 -12.66 19.11
CA PHE A 57 22.13 -12.78 18.43
C PHE A 57 22.21 -13.70 17.21
N VAL A 58 21.17 -14.49 16.99
CA VAL A 58 20.92 -15.22 15.74
C VAL A 58 19.84 -14.47 14.95
N ASN A 59 20.16 -14.05 13.73
CA ASN A 59 19.21 -13.37 12.84
C ASN A 59 18.32 -14.40 12.14
N SER A 60 17.01 -14.30 12.33
CA SER A 60 15.96 -15.10 11.68
C SER A 60 15.14 -14.19 10.75
N PRO A 61 15.43 -14.14 9.44
CA PRO A 61 14.70 -13.29 8.51
C PRO A 61 13.27 -13.79 8.31
N GLU A 62 12.28 -12.90 8.35
CA GLU A 62 10.89 -13.25 8.07
C GLU A 62 10.66 -13.43 6.57
N PRO A 63 9.81 -14.39 6.13
CA PRO A 63 9.57 -14.62 4.70
C PRO A 63 8.55 -13.63 4.11
N TYR A 64 7.74 -12.97 4.93
CA TYR A 64 6.79 -11.93 4.53
C TYR A 64 6.55 -10.92 5.66
N VAL A 65 6.10 -9.72 5.31
CA VAL A 65 5.67 -8.69 6.28
C VAL A 65 4.27 -8.19 5.91
N PRO A 66 3.34 -8.06 6.86
CA PRO A 66 2.04 -7.45 6.61
C PRO A 66 2.19 -5.97 6.24
N ALA A 67 1.58 -5.59 5.13
CA ALA A 67 1.54 -4.21 4.65
C ALA A 67 0.10 -3.68 4.72
N THR A 68 -0.07 -2.54 5.38
CA THR A 68 -1.32 -1.80 5.46
C THR A 68 -1.23 -0.58 4.54
N ILE A 69 -2.19 -0.48 3.62
CA ILE A 69 -2.31 0.62 2.67
C ILE A 69 -3.57 1.40 3.03
N VAL A 70 -3.43 2.68 3.35
CA VAL A 70 -4.54 3.61 3.54
C VAL A 70 -4.61 4.52 2.32
N VAL A 71 -5.77 4.54 1.67
CA VAL A 71 -6.05 5.42 0.55
C VAL A 71 -7.30 6.24 0.82
N GLU A 72 -7.22 7.53 0.51
CA GLU A 72 -8.32 8.46 0.65
C GLU A 72 -8.92 8.76 -0.71
N ILE A 73 -10.16 8.31 -0.93
CA ILE A 73 -10.87 8.40 -2.21
C ILE A 73 -11.95 9.47 -2.14
N LEU A 74 -12.21 10.20 -3.23
CA LEU A 74 -13.24 11.21 -3.30
C LEU A 74 -14.64 10.59 -3.49
N ARG A 75 -15.55 10.84 -2.54
CA ARG A 75 -16.96 10.40 -2.59
C ARG A 75 -17.75 11.03 -3.74
N THR A 76 -17.30 12.18 -4.24
CA THR A 76 -17.89 12.86 -5.38
C THR A 76 -17.68 12.12 -6.71
N GLN A 77 -16.77 11.15 -6.73
CA GLN A 77 -16.44 10.36 -7.91
C GLN A 77 -17.15 9.00 -7.90
N ALA A 78 -17.53 8.51 -9.08
CA ALA A 78 -18.20 7.22 -9.23
C ALA A 78 -17.38 6.04 -8.67
N LEU A 79 -16.05 6.19 -8.65
CA LEU A 79 -15.11 5.19 -8.13
C LEU A 79 -15.41 4.82 -6.67
N ALA A 80 -15.78 5.77 -5.82
CA ALA A 80 -16.09 5.50 -4.41
C ALA A 80 -17.32 4.58 -4.26
N ASN A 81 -18.36 4.79 -5.07
CA ASN A 81 -19.51 3.89 -5.10
C ASN A 81 -19.16 2.52 -5.68
N ASN A 82 -18.35 2.47 -6.75
CA ASN A 82 -17.90 1.20 -7.33
C ASN A 82 -17.14 0.35 -6.31
N TRP A 83 -16.25 0.97 -5.52
CA TRP A 83 -15.58 0.30 -4.40
C TRP A 83 -16.55 -0.18 -3.34
N PHE A 84 -17.54 0.63 -2.96
CA PHE A 84 -18.54 0.24 -1.98
C PHE A 84 -19.39 -0.96 -2.45
N GLN A 85 -19.77 -1.01 -3.73
CA GLN A 85 -20.48 -2.18 -4.29
C GLN A 85 -19.57 -3.40 -4.39
N GLN A 86 -18.30 -3.22 -4.76
CA GLN A 86 -17.34 -4.32 -4.77
C GLN A 86 -17.22 -4.95 -3.39
N ILE A 87 -17.05 -4.15 -2.33
CA ILE A 87 -16.91 -4.64 -0.95
C ILE A 87 -18.13 -5.47 -0.52
N LYS A 88 -19.34 -5.10 -0.98
CA LYS A 88 -20.56 -5.89 -0.71
C LYS A 88 -20.54 -7.26 -1.39
N ASN A 89 -19.90 -7.37 -2.55
CA ASN A 89 -19.78 -8.62 -3.29
C ASN A 89 -18.60 -9.47 -2.77
N THR A 90 -17.41 -8.87 -2.71
CA THR A 90 -16.20 -9.45 -2.15
C THR A 90 -15.23 -8.35 -1.69
N ALA A 91 -14.74 -8.47 -0.47
CA ALA A 91 -13.69 -7.60 0.07
C ALA A 91 -12.27 -8.10 -0.29
N SER A 92 -12.14 -9.28 -0.90
CA SER A 92 -10.85 -9.83 -1.33
C SER A 92 -10.51 -9.32 -2.73
N ILE A 93 -9.34 -8.70 -2.87
CA ILE A 93 -8.92 -8.00 -4.09
C ILE A 93 -7.76 -8.72 -4.80
N GLY A 94 -6.99 -9.55 -4.07
CA GLY A 94 -5.83 -10.27 -4.61
C GLY A 94 -4.57 -9.42 -4.59
N THR A 95 -3.81 -9.38 -5.69
CA THR A 95 -2.56 -8.61 -5.75
C THR A 95 -2.81 -7.15 -6.14
N VAL A 96 -2.17 -6.23 -5.42
CA VAL A 96 -2.22 -4.79 -5.64
C VAL A 96 -0.83 -4.27 -5.90
N GLU A 97 -0.64 -3.55 -7.00
CA GLU A 97 0.61 -2.84 -7.26
C GLU A 97 0.50 -1.41 -6.73
N VAL A 98 1.44 -1.05 -5.86
CA VAL A 98 1.55 0.29 -5.31
C VAL A 98 2.60 1.06 -6.11
N HIS A 99 2.16 2.13 -6.78
CA HIS A 99 3.06 3.06 -7.49
C HIS A 99 3.33 4.29 -6.63
N SER A 100 4.62 4.56 -6.38
CA SER A 100 5.07 5.77 -5.70
C SER A 100 4.95 7.02 -6.58
N ASP A 101 4.98 8.17 -5.93
CA ASP A 101 5.01 9.51 -6.53
C ASP A 101 6.37 9.88 -7.18
N THR A 102 7.40 9.03 -7.06
CA THR A 102 8.70 9.21 -7.71
C THR A 102 9.08 8.06 -8.66
N ALA A 103 9.88 8.33 -9.69
CA ALA A 103 10.49 7.29 -10.54
C ALA A 103 11.62 6.55 -9.84
N ALA A 104 12.24 7.19 -8.84
CA ALA A 104 13.38 6.63 -8.16
C ALA A 104 12.99 5.46 -7.25
N PHE A 105 11.73 5.41 -6.82
CA PHE A 105 11.19 4.32 -6.02
C PHE A 105 10.28 3.44 -6.89
N PRO A 106 10.69 2.19 -7.19
CA PRO A 106 9.91 1.32 -8.05
C PRO A 106 8.58 0.93 -7.40
N SER A 107 7.62 0.53 -8.22
CA SER A 107 6.39 -0.08 -7.71
C SER A 107 6.68 -1.43 -7.10
N PHE A 108 5.90 -1.78 -6.08
CA PHE A 108 6.00 -3.08 -5.42
C PHE A 108 4.61 -3.73 -5.31
N PRO A 109 4.52 -5.06 -5.44
CA PRO A 109 3.28 -5.79 -5.27
C PRO A 109 3.01 -6.06 -3.79
N VAL A 110 1.77 -5.82 -3.38
CA VAL A 110 1.21 -6.34 -2.12
C VAL A 110 0.28 -7.48 -2.49
N ALA A 111 0.68 -8.69 -2.13
CA ALA A 111 -0.05 -9.91 -2.43
C ALA A 111 -1.15 -10.17 -1.39
N ASN A 112 -2.14 -10.99 -1.77
CA ASN A 112 -3.26 -11.40 -0.92
C ASN A 112 -3.92 -10.23 -0.15
N ALA A 113 -4.13 -9.12 -0.85
CA ALA A 113 -4.69 -7.92 -0.30
C ALA A 113 -6.22 -8.01 -0.21
N SER A 114 -6.75 -7.52 0.91
CA SER A 114 -8.19 -7.43 1.18
C SER A 114 -8.53 -6.07 1.79
N VAL A 115 -9.73 -5.58 1.54
CA VAL A 115 -10.25 -4.37 2.19
C VAL A 115 -10.65 -4.71 3.62
N ILE A 116 -9.97 -4.12 4.60
CA ILE A 116 -10.26 -4.35 6.03
C ILE A 116 -11.30 -3.34 6.54
N LYS A 117 -11.20 -2.10 6.08
CA LYS A 117 -12.10 -1.03 6.52
C LYS A 117 -12.41 -0.10 5.36
N PHE A 118 -13.67 0.29 5.26
CA PHE A 118 -14.12 1.36 4.39
C PHE A 118 -14.97 2.32 5.21
N ASP A 119 -14.47 3.53 5.41
CA ASP A 119 -15.15 4.58 6.15
C ASP A 119 -15.63 5.64 5.15
N PRO A 120 -16.94 5.72 4.88
CA PRO A 120 -17.47 6.75 3.99
C PRO A 120 -17.37 8.14 4.59
N GLY A 121 -17.08 8.31 5.89
CA GLY A 121 -17.04 9.61 6.56
C GLY A 121 -18.42 10.24 6.80
N ALA A 122 -18.44 11.47 7.30
CA ALA A 122 -19.68 12.18 7.61
C ALA A 122 -20.38 12.71 6.34
N PHE A 123 -21.71 12.61 6.28
CA PHE A 123 -22.54 13.16 5.19
C PHE A 123 -22.96 14.61 5.45
N ALA A 124 -22.07 15.42 6.02
CA ALA A 124 -22.35 16.80 6.43
C ALA A 124 -22.03 17.85 5.35
N GLY A 125 -21.63 17.42 4.14
CA GLY A 125 -21.24 18.33 3.03
C GLY A 125 -19.91 19.07 3.23
N ARG A 126 -19.17 18.78 4.30
CA ARG A 126 -17.90 19.45 4.64
C ARG A 126 -16.65 18.64 4.27
N ASP A 127 -16.78 17.32 4.21
CA ASP A 127 -15.68 16.41 3.89
C ASP A 127 -16.11 15.45 2.76
N PRO A 128 -15.50 15.56 1.56
CA PRO A 128 -15.78 14.67 0.45
C PRO A 128 -15.00 13.36 0.51
N VAL A 129 -14.15 13.12 1.51
CA VAL A 129 -13.27 11.95 1.57
C VAL A 129 -14.00 10.71 2.07
N SER A 130 -13.69 9.57 1.45
CA SER A 130 -13.99 8.22 1.93
C SER A 130 -12.66 7.49 2.11
N LYS A 131 -12.39 6.99 3.32
CA LYS A 131 -11.11 6.36 3.65
C LYS A 131 -11.22 4.86 3.49
N MET A 132 -10.30 4.27 2.74
CA MET A 132 -10.21 2.83 2.54
C MET A 132 -8.88 2.32 3.08
N THR A 133 -8.96 1.26 3.89
CA THR A 133 -7.79 0.56 4.43
C THR A 133 -7.74 -0.83 3.82
N ILE A 134 -6.69 -1.08 3.05
CA ILE A 134 -6.36 -2.37 2.46
C ILE A 134 -5.22 -2.97 3.28
N ARG A 135 -5.26 -4.28 3.51
CA ARG A 135 -4.15 -5.01 4.14
C ARG A 135 -3.79 -6.21 3.30
N GLY A 136 -2.51 -6.47 3.14
CA GLY A 136 -1.99 -7.64 2.45
C GLY A 136 -0.60 -7.98 2.95
N ILE A 137 0.13 -8.76 2.16
CA ILE A 137 1.49 -9.21 2.48
C ILE A 137 2.48 -8.69 1.45
N LEU A 138 3.62 -8.23 1.92
CA LEU A 138 4.81 -7.98 1.11
C LEU A 138 5.76 -9.16 1.30
N TYR A 139 6.12 -9.83 0.21
CA TYR A 139 7.17 -10.83 0.24
C TYR A 139 8.54 -10.15 0.33
N ILE A 140 9.32 -10.54 1.33
CA ILE A 140 10.69 -10.08 1.54
C ILE A 140 11.62 -11.30 1.53
N ASN A 141 12.93 -11.07 1.52
CA ASN A 141 13.93 -12.15 1.56
C ASN A 141 13.70 -13.21 0.46
N SER A 142 13.63 -12.75 -0.80
CA SER A 142 13.29 -13.58 -1.96
C SER A 142 14.16 -14.83 -2.13
N SER A 143 15.39 -14.82 -1.62
CA SER A 143 16.28 -15.98 -1.57
C SER A 143 15.77 -17.14 -0.71
N MET A 144 14.91 -16.88 0.29
CA MET A 144 14.32 -17.94 1.13
C MET A 144 13.29 -18.79 0.37
N TRP A 145 12.66 -18.20 -0.65
CA TRP A 145 11.64 -18.85 -1.47
C TRP A 145 12.26 -19.62 -2.65
N ALA A 146 13.54 -19.38 -2.95
CA ALA A 146 14.30 -20.10 -3.96
C ALA A 146 15.02 -21.31 -3.33
N LEU A 147 14.25 -22.28 -2.82
CA LEU A 147 14.79 -23.58 -2.41
C LEU A 147 15.14 -24.38 -3.67
N THR A 148 16.39 -24.31 -4.10
CA THR A 148 16.98 -25.27 -5.06
C THR A 148 17.52 -26.49 -4.34
#